data_AF-A0A1U9LHY1-F1
#
_entry.id   AF-A0A1U9LHY1-F1
#
_cell.length_a   1.000
_cell.length_b   1.000
_cell.length_c   1.000
_cell.angle_alpha   90.00
_cell.angle_beta   90.00
_cell.angle_gamma   90.00
#
_symmetry.space_group_name_H-M   'P 1'
#
loop_
_entity.id
_entity.type
_entity.pdbx_description
1 polymer ?
#
loop_
_entity_poly.entity_id
_entity_poly.type
_entity_poly.pdbx_seq_one_letter_code
_entity_poly.pdbx_strand_id
1 'polypeptide(L)'
;MGVLALKTGVASVAHAVPITAQTPVAPVSDTIISPNSKARANPPMSTRPVDAEAMGPEPSAIRRPPNTPIPPSGVPELPSSGFATMDFTPLMPSEDKKSPHQIELDALLPSEGPSGLLPPRLDALRDTDLNDPYYVPTAGAGHLLRAIDPMREWLRKRGFTFSFSYKGEAMGLMSGGLEKGMSYVHELTLQAIFDLQKMAGLNGWSVHTLVMERAGKAIQNGRVGEYYVALQEVYSLSGNVAAHLVDFYAEKKMMQNRLDLIFGRMSLTHVFATSPLLCSFMVTCSAPVGLKQNPAMSVYPKATWGGRLRFRPTRDTAVQVGAYSVSALTDNPSGWSWGAENTTGLSLPIEFTWQPFLTRNRLPGHYVIGYAHDTTRYADKISSVYPKKLADHLQGTRSAPADMMWVEADQMMYRLGGRNMMAGGYLMAGYVHTTPHVANISDQAYGGFSMVGMIPGRITDRFGVLYSWYHVSQRRRLSQELAQEAGLPLGSSIHGIQNNSHIIEAYYGIDAFPGILIQPEFQYMIHPGETHRIPNAVMAGLKLIANL
;
A
#
# COMPACT_ATOMS: atom_id res chain seq x y z
N MET A 1 -28.22 -61.55 36.48
CA MET A 1 -27.15 -60.59 36.80
C MET A 1 -25.92 -60.97 35.99
N GLY A 2 -25.77 -60.38 34.80
CA GLY A 2 -24.73 -60.75 33.83
C GLY A 2 -23.63 -59.70 33.78
N VAL A 3 -22.40 -60.16 33.99
CA VAL A 3 -21.16 -59.38 34.00
C VAL A 3 -20.82 -58.93 32.57
N LEU A 4 -20.59 -57.62 32.39
CA LEU A 4 -20.25 -57.01 31.10
C LEU A 4 -18.73 -57.09 30.86
N ALA A 5 -18.32 -57.74 29.77
CA ALA A 5 -16.93 -57.85 29.34
C ALA A 5 -16.49 -56.57 28.58
N LEU A 6 -15.36 -55.99 28.99
CA LEU A 6 -14.64 -54.95 28.22
C LEU A 6 -13.96 -55.59 27.01
N LYS A 7 -14.27 -55.09 25.80
CA LYS A 7 -13.49 -55.35 24.58
C LYS A 7 -12.32 -54.38 24.49
N THR A 8 -11.12 -54.93 24.38
CA THR A 8 -9.88 -54.24 24.02
C THR A 8 -9.90 -53.84 22.54
N GLY A 9 -9.90 -52.53 22.27
CA GLY A 9 -9.71 -51.96 20.94
C GLY A 9 -8.22 -51.72 20.66
N VAL A 10 -7.76 -52.24 19.53
CA VAL A 10 -6.39 -52.11 19.00
C VAL A 10 -6.09 -50.64 18.67
N ALA A 11 -4.95 -50.14 19.16
CA ALA A 11 -4.43 -48.82 18.83
C ALA A 11 -3.96 -48.79 17.36
N SER A 12 -4.58 -47.95 16.53
CA SER A 12 -4.04 -47.62 15.21
C SER A 12 -2.92 -46.59 15.37
N VAL A 13 -1.70 -47.00 15.08
CA VAL A 13 -0.54 -46.12 14.94
C VAL A 13 -0.79 -45.21 13.73
N ALA A 14 -1.03 -43.92 13.97
CA ALA A 14 -1.07 -42.90 12.94
C ALA A 14 0.31 -42.85 12.26
N HIS A 15 0.37 -43.27 11.00
CA HIS A 15 1.56 -43.13 10.20
C HIS A 15 1.77 -41.64 9.89
N ALA A 16 2.88 -41.08 10.36
CA ALA A 16 3.38 -39.82 9.85
C ALA A 16 3.68 -40.00 8.36
N VAL A 17 2.92 -39.32 7.51
CA VAL A 17 3.19 -39.26 6.08
C VAL A 17 4.52 -38.51 5.91
N PRO A 18 5.52 -39.08 5.21
CA PRO A 18 6.76 -38.38 4.95
C PRO A 18 6.47 -37.15 4.10
N ILE A 19 7.02 -36.01 4.49
CA ILE A 19 6.99 -34.75 3.73
C ILE A 19 7.55 -35.07 2.35
N THR A 20 6.66 -35.18 1.38
CA THR A 20 7.00 -35.39 -0.02
C THR A 20 7.77 -34.14 -0.47
N ALA A 21 8.90 -34.32 -1.16
CA ALA A 21 9.67 -33.21 -1.70
C ALA A 21 8.74 -32.33 -2.55
N GLN A 22 8.40 -31.14 -2.04
CA GLN A 22 7.57 -30.19 -2.77
C GLN A 22 8.26 -29.87 -4.09
N THR A 23 7.57 -30.12 -5.21
CA THR A 23 8.01 -29.66 -6.51
C THR A 23 8.14 -28.14 -6.47
N PRO A 24 9.30 -27.57 -6.82
CA PRO A 24 9.50 -26.13 -6.77
C PRO A 24 8.47 -25.42 -7.64
N VAL A 25 7.91 -24.35 -7.10
CA VAL A 25 7.00 -23.47 -7.83
C VAL A 25 7.80 -22.70 -8.88
N ALA A 26 7.15 -22.39 -10.01
CA ALA A 26 7.72 -21.51 -11.01
C ALA A 26 8.30 -20.22 -10.35
N PRO A 27 9.38 -19.66 -10.90
CA PRO A 27 9.98 -18.45 -10.35
C PRO A 27 8.96 -17.31 -10.32
N VAL A 28 9.14 -16.37 -9.39
CA VAL A 28 8.34 -15.13 -9.30
C VAL A 28 8.19 -14.52 -10.70
N SER A 29 6.94 -14.22 -11.11
CA SER A 29 6.64 -13.76 -12.47
C SER A 29 7.60 -12.65 -12.92
N ASP A 30 8.16 -12.81 -14.11
CA ASP A 30 9.12 -11.87 -14.68
C ASP A 30 8.49 -10.62 -15.29
N THR A 31 7.16 -10.51 -15.21
CA THR A 31 6.40 -9.37 -15.71
C THR A 31 5.18 -9.08 -14.84
N ILE A 32 4.85 -7.80 -14.68
CA ILE A 32 3.49 -7.33 -14.34
C ILE A 32 2.59 -7.53 -15.59
N ILE A 33 1.36 -8.04 -15.41
CA ILE A 33 0.46 -8.52 -16.49
C ILE A 33 0.26 -7.52 -17.67
N SER A 34 0.12 -8.01 -18.91
CA SER A 34 -0.24 -7.21 -20.11
C SER A 34 -1.23 -7.90 -21.06
N PRO A 35 -2.34 -7.26 -21.48
CA PRO A 35 -3.17 -7.71 -22.59
C PRO A 35 -3.10 -6.82 -23.85
N ASN A 36 -3.22 -7.49 -25.01
CA ASN A 36 -3.22 -6.95 -26.37
C ASN A 36 -4.61 -6.41 -26.79
N SER A 37 -4.69 -5.17 -27.30
CA SER A 37 -5.59 -4.81 -28.42
C SER A 37 -5.41 -3.34 -28.87
N LYS A 38 -5.68 -3.09 -30.17
CA LYS A 38 -5.48 -1.84 -30.92
C LYS A 38 -6.75 -0.98 -30.90
N ALA A 39 -6.61 0.35 -30.73
CA ALA A 39 -7.72 1.32 -30.78
C ALA A 39 -7.49 2.39 -31.87
N ARG A 40 -8.60 2.87 -32.46
CA ARG A 40 -8.67 3.80 -33.60
C ARG A 40 -9.06 5.21 -33.11
N ALA A 41 -8.46 6.24 -33.69
CA ALA A 41 -8.54 7.64 -33.23
C ALA A 41 -9.74 8.42 -33.79
N ASN A 42 -10.22 9.42 -33.03
CA ASN A 42 -11.15 10.46 -33.46
C ASN A 42 -10.57 11.88 -33.21
N PRO A 43 -11.05 12.92 -33.94
CA PRO A 43 -10.31 14.16 -34.19
C PRO A 43 -10.59 15.30 -33.17
N PRO A 44 -9.80 16.39 -33.20
CA PRO A 44 -9.66 17.33 -32.08
C PRO A 44 -10.68 18.49 -32.12
N MET A 45 -10.95 19.08 -30.96
CA MET A 45 -11.81 20.25 -30.81
C MET A 45 -11.01 21.50 -30.39
N SER A 46 -11.40 22.64 -30.96
CA SER A 46 -10.76 23.96 -30.96
C SER A 46 -10.66 24.64 -29.59
N THR A 47 -9.52 25.26 -29.32
CA THR A 47 -9.26 26.14 -28.16
C THR A 47 -9.52 27.61 -28.49
N ARG A 48 -9.96 28.40 -27.51
CA ARG A 48 -9.88 29.87 -27.49
C ARG A 48 -9.07 30.30 -26.25
N PRO A 49 -8.27 31.38 -26.33
CA PRO A 49 -7.39 31.77 -25.23
C PRO A 49 -8.14 32.58 -24.16
N VAL A 50 -7.83 32.33 -22.89
CA VAL A 50 -8.29 33.15 -21.75
C VAL A 50 -7.07 33.87 -21.17
N ASP A 51 -7.23 35.18 -20.98
CA ASP A 51 -6.19 36.12 -20.59
C ASP A 51 -5.90 36.04 -19.08
N ALA A 52 -4.63 35.83 -18.72
CA ALA A 52 -4.20 35.48 -17.36
C ALA A 52 -3.92 36.69 -16.47
N GLU A 53 -3.95 37.91 -17.01
CA GLU A 53 -3.57 39.12 -16.26
C GLU A 53 -4.72 39.76 -15.45
N ALA A 54 -5.95 39.27 -15.59
CA ALA A 54 -7.13 39.83 -14.90
C ALA A 54 -7.45 39.20 -13.52
N MET A 55 -6.65 38.22 -13.03
CA MET A 55 -6.95 37.45 -11.81
C MET A 55 -5.79 37.39 -10.79
N GLY A 56 -5.19 38.54 -10.47
CA GLY A 56 -4.23 38.66 -9.36
C GLY A 56 -4.89 39.22 -8.08
N PRO A 57 -4.58 38.70 -6.87
CA PRO A 57 -5.13 39.24 -5.62
C PRO A 57 -4.43 40.53 -5.17
N GLU A 58 -5.17 41.37 -4.46
CA GLU A 58 -4.77 42.70 -3.97
C GLU A 58 -3.60 42.61 -2.95
N PRO A 59 -2.51 43.40 -3.10
CA PRO A 59 -1.28 43.28 -2.30
C PRO A 59 -1.44 43.55 -0.79
N SER A 60 -2.59 44.09 -0.37
CA SER A 60 -2.92 44.37 1.03
C SER A 60 -3.21 43.12 1.87
N ALA A 61 -3.46 41.96 1.24
CA ALA A 61 -3.74 40.69 1.92
C ALA A 61 -2.50 40.01 2.57
N ILE A 62 -1.30 40.56 2.36
CA ILE A 62 -0.01 39.96 2.79
C ILE A 62 0.68 40.80 3.86
N ARG A 63 -0.05 41.33 4.85
CA ARG A 63 0.58 41.95 6.03
C ARG A 63 0.05 41.38 7.35
N ARG A 64 0.97 40.84 8.13
CA ARG A 64 0.76 40.39 9.52
C ARG A 64 0.70 41.62 10.45
N PRO A 65 -0.22 41.70 11.41
CA PRO A 65 -0.24 42.79 12.38
C PRO A 65 1.00 42.74 13.30
N PRO A 66 1.57 43.90 13.70
CA PRO A 66 2.68 43.91 14.65
C PRO A 66 2.22 43.51 16.06
N ASN A 67 3.01 42.69 16.76
CA ASN A 67 2.89 42.31 18.19
C ASN A 67 1.86 41.22 18.60
N THR A 68 1.71 40.12 17.87
CA THR A 68 1.09 38.90 18.44
C THR A 68 2.09 38.06 19.26
N PRO A 69 1.86 37.84 20.57
CA PRO A 69 2.69 36.95 21.39
C PRO A 69 2.61 35.49 20.93
N ILE A 70 3.71 34.74 21.10
CA ILE A 70 3.75 33.29 20.89
C ILE A 70 3.17 32.62 22.16
N PRO A 71 2.15 31.76 22.07
CA PRO A 71 1.62 31.08 23.25
C PRO A 71 2.65 30.13 23.89
N PRO A 72 2.58 29.88 25.21
CA PRO A 72 3.47 28.95 25.91
C PRO A 72 3.43 27.51 25.39
N SER A 73 2.42 27.16 24.58
CA SER A 73 2.27 25.86 23.91
C SER A 73 3.24 25.64 22.75
N GLY A 74 3.93 26.68 22.27
CA GLY A 74 4.79 26.60 21.06
C GLY A 74 4.00 26.40 19.76
N VAL A 75 2.67 26.31 19.85
CA VAL A 75 1.75 26.24 18.72
C VAL A 75 1.21 27.65 18.50
N PRO A 76 1.34 28.24 17.29
CA PRO A 76 0.60 29.45 16.98
C PRO A 76 -0.89 29.17 17.13
N GLU A 77 -1.53 29.79 18.13
CA GLU A 77 -2.99 29.89 18.17
C GLU A 77 -3.39 30.83 17.03
N LEU A 78 -3.50 30.27 15.83
CA LEU A 78 -4.20 30.94 14.76
C LEU A 78 -5.68 31.03 15.18
N PRO A 79 -6.26 32.24 15.27
CA PRO A 79 -7.64 32.39 15.65
C PRO A 79 -8.52 31.97 14.47
N SER A 80 -8.95 30.72 14.45
CA SER A 80 -10.33 30.34 14.15
C SER A 80 -10.50 28.82 14.21
N SER A 81 -11.61 28.39 14.79
CA SER A 81 -12.28 27.15 14.43
C SER A 81 -12.66 27.23 12.94
N GLY A 82 -11.74 26.90 12.03
CA GLY A 82 -12.02 27.06 10.60
C GLY A 82 -10.88 26.79 9.61
N PHE A 83 -9.62 26.70 10.04
CA PHE A 83 -8.50 26.51 9.10
C PHE A 83 -7.82 25.12 9.15
N ALA A 84 -8.39 24.15 9.87
CA ALA A 84 -8.11 22.74 9.63
C ALA A 84 -9.33 22.11 8.96
N THR A 85 -9.56 22.43 7.68
CA THR A 85 -10.75 21.99 6.92
C THR A 85 -10.69 20.52 6.49
N MET A 86 -9.64 19.78 6.87
CA MET A 86 -9.62 18.33 6.76
C MET A 86 -9.85 17.71 8.13
N ASP A 87 -11.10 17.74 8.57
CA ASP A 87 -11.60 16.65 9.40
C ASP A 87 -11.80 15.49 8.42
N PHE A 88 -10.81 14.59 8.34
CA PHE A 88 -11.08 13.29 7.74
C PHE A 88 -12.02 12.61 8.71
N THR A 89 -13.33 12.74 8.51
CA THR A 89 -14.26 11.78 9.05
C THR A 89 -14.04 10.52 8.22
N PRO A 90 -13.31 9.51 8.71
CA PRO A 90 -13.14 8.29 7.95
C PRO A 90 -14.55 7.70 7.80
N LEU A 91 -14.87 7.07 6.67
CA LEU A 91 -16.15 6.35 6.45
C LEU A 91 -16.21 5.05 7.30
N MET A 92 -15.85 5.15 8.58
CA MET A 92 -15.53 4.04 9.47
C MET A 92 -16.47 4.00 10.68
N PRO A 93 -16.53 2.85 11.40
CA PRO A 93 -17.46 2.67 12.48
C PRO A 93 -17.14 3.60 13.66
N SER A 94 -17.90 4.69 13.72
CA SER A 94 -18.27 5.40 14.95
C SER A 94 -17.25 6.37 15.57
N GLU A 95 -17.47 7.68 15.38
CA GLU A 95 -16.96 8.76 16.23
C GLU A 95 -17.50 8.72 17.68
N ASP A 96 -18.37 7.76 17.99
CA ASP A 96 -18.89 7.60 19.35
C ASP A 96 -17.78 7.11 20.28
N LYS A 97 -17.36 7.98 21.20
CA LYS A 97 -16.41 7.68 22.28
C LYS A 97 -16.82 6.46 23.14
N LYS A 98 -18.08 6.03 23.08
CA LYS A 98 -18.58 4.85 23.79
C LYS A 98 -18.64 3.58 22.93
N SER A 99 -18.34 3.67 21.63
CA SER A 99 -18.25 2.50 20.77
C SER A 99 -16.93 1.76 21.05
N PRO A 100 -16.96 0.46 21.39
CA PRO A 100 -15.73 -0.33 21.44
C PRO A 100 -15.15 -0.55 20.03
N HIS A 101 -15.89 -0.27 18.95
CA HIS A 101 -15.38 -0.32 17.58
C HIS A 101 -14.59 0.93 17.15
N GLN A 102 -13.90 1.61 18.08
CA GLN A 102 -12.95 2.65 17.69
C GLN A 102 -11.83 2.04 16.85
N ILE A 103 -11.39 2.78 15.83
CA ILE A 103 -10.39 2.35 14.83
C ILE A 103 -9.03 2.13 15.48
N GLU A 104 -8.77 2.80 16.59
CA GLU A 104 -7.53 2.79 17.32
C GLU A 104 -7.47 1.59 18.26
N LEU A 105 -6.30 0.97 18.29
CA LEU A 105 -5.97 0.08 19.38
C LEU A 105 -5.43 0.94 20.55
N ASP A 106 -5.95 0.78 21.77
CA ASP A 106 -5.43 1.43 22.97
C ASP A 106 -4.16 0.71 23.48
N ALA A 107 -3.41 1.39 24.35
CA ALA A 107 -2.21 0.83 25.00
C ALA A 107 -2.52 -0.14 26.15
N LEU A 108 -1.82 -1.28 26.23
CA LEU A 108 -1.93 -2.22 27.37
C LEU A 108 -1.38 -1.65 28.67
N LEU A 109 -0.19 -1.07 28.61
CA LEU A 109 0.49 -0.53 29.77
C LEU A 109 0.23 0.98 29.85
N PRO A 110 -0.07 1.51 31.04
CA PRO A 110 -0.12 2.95 31.27
C PRO A 110 1.29 3.57 31.27
N SER A 111 2.34 2.74 31.29
CA SER A 111 3.73 3.19 31.18
C SER A 111 4.08 3.59 29.75
N GLU A 112 5.00 4.53 29.64
CA GLU A 112 5.49 5.07 28.37
C GLU A 112 6.26 4.01 27.58
N GLY A 113 6.06 3.95 26.25
CA GLY A 113 6.93 3.16 25.37
C GLY A 113 8.33 3.78 25.23
N PRO A 114 9.12 3.39 24.23
CA PRO A 114 10.46 3.93 24.01
C PRO A 114 10.49 5.47 23.93
N SER A 115 9.37 6.13 23.56
CA SER A 115 9.26 7.59 23.64
C SER A 115 9.43 8.18 25.04
N GLY A 116 9.21 7.42 26.12
CA GLY A 116 9.47 7.88 27.49
C GLY A 116 10.96 7.98 27.86
N LEU A 117 11.85 7.47 27.01
CA LEU A 117 13.28 7.77 27.08
C LEU A 117 13.58 9.17 26.52
N LEU A 118 12.62 9.82 25.87
CA LEU A 118 12.76 11.17 25.34
C LEU A 118 12.46 12.22 26.43
N PRO A 119 13.04 13.42 26.35
CA PRO A 119 12.83 14.47 27.35
C PRO A 119 11.34 14.76 27.63
N PRO A 120 10.92 14.90 28.90
CA PRO A 120 9.51 15.13 29.30
C PRO A 120 8.82 16.33 28.63
N ARG A 121 9.60 17.27 28.08
CA ARG A 121 9.09 18.44 27.34
C ARG A 121 8.51 18.09 25.96
N LEU A 122 8.80 16.89 25.44
CA LEU A 122 8.33 16.40 24.13
C LEU A 122 6.96 15.70 24.22
N ASP A 123 6.41 15.58 25.42
CA ASP A 123 5.48 14.48 25.74
C ASP A 123 4.02 14.85 26.04
N ALA A 124 3.71 16.15 26.20
CA ALA A 124 2.50 16.57 26.91
C ALA A 124 1.18 16.69 26.09
N LEU A 125 0.98 15.94 24.98
CA LEU A 125 -0.30 15.91 24.21
C LEU A 125 -0.90 14.49 24.05
N ARG A 126 -0.46 13.54 24.88
CA ARG A 126 -0.72 12.11 24.80
C ARG A 126 -2.17 11.62 24.99
N ASP A 127 -3.18 12.49 25.05
CA ASP A 127 -4.59 12.13 25.31
C ASP A 127 -5.44 11.93 24.04
N THR A 128 -4.84 12.11 22.87
CA THR A 128 -5.48 11.75 21.60
C THR A 128 -4.53 10.83 20.87
N ASP A 129 -4.73 9.53 21.04
CA ASP A 129 -4.00 8.52 20.30
C ASP A 129 -4.11 8.82 18.79
N LEU A 130 -3.06 8.41 18.07
CA LEU A 130 -3.09 8.44 16.63
C LEU A 130 -4.25 7.56 16.19
N ASN A 131 -5.18 8.13 15.40
CA ASN A 131 -5.95 7.30 14.50
C ASN A 131 -4.91 6.42 13.81
N ASP A 132 -5.08 5.13 13.94
CA ASP A 132 -4.36 4.10 13.21
C ASP A 132 -5.28 3.80 12.02
N PRO A 133 -5.45 4.72 11.02
CA PRO A 133 -6.25 4.44 9.86
C PRO A 133 -5.45 3.42 9.06
N TYR A 134 -5.67 2.17 9.45
CA TYR A 134 -5.16 0.95 8.87
C TYR A 134 -5.43 0.89 7.35
N TYR A 135 -6.44 1.64 6.91
CA TYR A 135 -6.63 2.04 5.54
C TYR A 135 -6.50 3.57 5.52
N VAL A 136 -5.49 4.11 4.83
CA VAL A 136 -5.60 5.49 4.34
C VAL A 136 -6.43 5.37 3.08
N PRO A 137 -7.77 5.61 3.13
CA PRO A 137 -8.40 5.97 1.89
C PRO A 137 -7.64 7.21 1.45
N THR A 138 -7.06 7.16 0.25
CA THR A 138 -6.66 8.36 -0.51
C THR A 138 -7.88 9.22 -0.86
N ALA A 139 -8.90 9.22 0.00
CA ALA A 139 -10.13 9.93 -0.11
C ALA A 139 -9.82 11.41 -0.03
N GLY A 140 -10.29 12.18 -1.01
CA GLY A 140 -10.61 13.57 -0.75
C GLY A 140 -11.59 13.64 0.42
N ALA A 141 -11.47 14.65 1.28
CA ALA A 141 -12.36 14.77 2.44
C ALA A 141 -13.83 14.83 2.01
N GLY A 142 -14.70 14.00 2.60
CA GLY A 142 -16.14 13.92 2.29
C GLY A 142 -16.51 13.03 1.09
N HIS A 143 -17.74 13.19 0.60
CA HIS A 143 -18.31 12.42 -0.51
C HIS A 143 -19.23 13.31 -1.37
N LEU A 144 -19.36 12.95 -2.65
CA LEU A 144 -20.11 13.73 -3.64
C LEU A 144 -21.62 13.70 -3.41
N LEU A 145 -22.18 12.55 -3.04
CA LEU A 145 -23.63 12.37 -2.91
C LEU A 145 -24.12 12.70 -1.50
N ARG A 146 -24.04 13.97 -1.09
CA ARG A 146 -24.55 14.42 0.23
C ARG A 146 -26.05 14.21 0.43
N ALA A 147 -26.82 14.02 -0.65
CA ALA A 147 -28.26 13.78 -0.59
C ALA A 147 -28.62 12.48 0.16
N ILE A 148 -27.71 11.51 0.23
CA ILE A 148 -27.93 10.23 0.92
C ILE A 148 -27.38 10.20 2.35
N ASP A 149 -26.90 11.32 2.89
CA ASP A 149 -26.36 11.41 4.25
C ASP A 149 -27.35 10.91 5.32
N PRO A 150 -28.66 11.25 5.27
CA PRO A 150 -29.62 10.71 6.23
C PRO A 150 -29.73 9.18 6.17
N MET A 151 -29.64 8.60 4.97
CA MET A 151 -29.66 7.14 4.78
C MET A 151 -28.36 6.51 5.30
N ARG A 152 -27.20 7.10 4.99
CA ARG A 152 -25.89 6.66 5.51
C ARG A 152 -25.89 6.65 7.02
N GLU A 153 -26.36 7.72 7.64
CA GLU A 153 -26.44 7.85 9.09
C GLU A 153 -27.41 6.84 9.71
N TRP A 154 -28.56 6.60 9.07
CA TRP A 154 -29.54 5.58 9.47
C TRP A 154 -28.96 4.16 9.43
N LEU A 155 -28.16 3.85 8.40
CA LEU A 155 -27.45 2.58 8.26
C LEU A 155 -26.32 2.46 9.30
N ARG A 156 -25.52 3.51 9.47
CA ARG A 156 -24.40 3.57 10.42
C ARG A 156 -24.85 3.34 11.85
N LYS A 157 -25.97 3.94 12.26
CA LYS A 157 -26.60 3.72 13.58
C LYS A 157 -27.04 2.27 13.80
N ARG A 158 -27.37 1.55 12.72
CA ARG A 158 -27.68 0.10 12.74
C ARG A 158 -26.47 -0.81 12.55
N GLY A 159 -25.27 -0.23 12.44
CA GLY A 159 -24.04 -1.00 12.29
C GLY A 159 -23.67 -1.35 10.85
N PHE A 160 -24.21 -0.66 9.84
CA PHE A 160 -23.78 -0.84 8.46
C PHE A 160 -23.17 0.44 7.90
N THR A 161 -21.95 0.37 7.39
CA THR A 161 -21.27 1.48 6.71
C THR A 161 -20.80 1.02 5.35
N PHE A 162 -20.87 1.88 4.34
CA PHE A 162 -20.38 1.56 3.00
C PHE A 162 -19.69 2.78 2.38
N SER A 163 -18.81 2.50 1.42
CA SER A 163 -18.11 3.49 0.62
C SER A 163 -18.07 3.02 -0.83
N PHE A 164 -18.27 3.95 -1.76
CA PHE A 164 -18.06 3.71 -3.17
C PHE A 164 -17.13 4.80 -3.71
N SER A 165 -16.00 4.39 -4.29
CA SER A 165 -14.99 5.32 -4.79
C SER A 165 -14.53 4.94 -6.19
N TYR A 166 -14.17 5.95 -6.97
CA TYR A 166 -13.50 5.82 -8.24
C TYR A 166 -12.08 6.39 -8.13
N LYS A 167 -11.11 5.67 -8.67
CA LYS A 167 -9.72 6.11 -8.79
C LYS A 167 -9.27 5.91 -10.24
N GLY A 168 -8.96 6.99 -10.95
CA GLY A 168 -8.48 6.97 -12.33
C GLY A 168 -7.06 7.52 -12.43
N GLU A 169 -6.23 6.87 -13.24
CA GLU A 169 -4.83 7.25 -13.47
C GLU A 169 -4.60 7.34 -14.98
N ALA A 170 -4.31 8.54 -15.47
CA ALA A 170 -3.97 8.80 -16.86
C ALA A 170 -2.51 9.25 -16.94
N MET A 171 -1.68 8.58 -17.73
CA MET A 171 -0.26 8.90 -17.88
C MET A 171 0.14 8.96 -19.35
N GLY A 172 0.90 9.99 -19.72
CA GLY A 172 1.47 10.18 -21.05
C GLY A 172 2.98 10.09 -21.04
N LEU A 173 3.56 9.31 -21.97
CA LEU A 173 5.00 9.25 -22.20
C LEU A 173 5.41 10.39 -23.14
N MET A 174 6.12 11.38 -22.60
CA MET A 174 6.49 12.61 -23.30
C MET A 174 7.84 12.47 -24.03
N SER A 175 8.80 11.78 -23.40
CA SER A 175 10.15 11.56 -23.93
C SER A 175 10.71 10.23 -23.46
N GLY A 176 11.64 9.65 -24.23
CA GLY A 176 12.27 8.36 -23.96
C GLY A 176 11.32 7.17 -24.05
N GLY A 177 11.66 6.08 -23.36
CA GLY A 177 10.93 4.82 -23.42
C GLY A 177 10.94 4.17 -24.81
N LEU A 178 9.95 3.32 -25.05
CA LEU A 178 9.76 2.57 -26.30
C LEU A 178 8.76 3.24 -27.26
N GLU A 179 7.58 3.63 -26.77
CA GLU A 179 6.48 4.12 -27.63
C GLU A 179 5.70 5.28 -27.00
N LYS A 180 5.83 6.48 -27.57
CA LYS A 180 5.09 7.68 -27.13
C LYS A 180 3.58 7.47 -27.19
N GLY A 181 2.88 8.09 -26.26
CA GLY A 181 1.41 8.08 -26.19
C GLY A 181 0.90 8.09 -24.77
N MET A 182 -0.42 8.01 -24.63
CA MET A 182 -1.11 8.01 -23.35
C MET A 182 -1.66 6.61 -23.03
N SER A 183 -1.75 6.33 -21.75
CA SER A 183 -2.33 5.14 -21.14
C SER A 183 -3.25 5.58 -20.00
N TYR A 184 -4.31 4.82 -19.79
CA TYR A 184 -5.31 5.12 -18.76
C TYR A 184 -5.75 3.82 -18.10
N VAL A 185 -5.87 3.88 -16.78
CA VAL A 185 -6.32 2.78 -15.93
C VAL A 185 -7.22 3.35 -14.84
N HIS A 186 -8.14 2.54 -14.34
CA HIS A 186 -9.00 2.93 -13.23
C HIS A 186 -9.41 1.75 -12.36
N GLU A 187 -9.84 2.10 -11.15
CA GLU A 187 -10.44 1.22 -10.16
C GLU A 187 -11.76 1.82 -9.69
N LEU A 188 -12.79 0.99 -9.59
CA LEU A 188 -14.01 1.27 -8.83
C LEU A 188 -13.98 0.40 -7.58
N THR A 189 -14.11 0.99 -6.41
CA THR A 189 -14.01 0.28 -5.13
C THR A 189 -15.33 0.38 -4.39
N LEU A 190 -15.91 -0.77 -4.04
CA LEU A 190 -17.06 -0.88 -3.13
C LEU A 190 -16.60 -1.51 -1.82
N GLN A 191 -16.69 -0.76 -0.74
CA GLN A 191 -16.37 -1.21 0.60
C GLN A 191 -17.64 -1.26 1.46
N ALA A 192 -17.76 -2.28 2.28
CA ALA A 192 -18.83 -2.44 3.25
C ALA A 192 -18.26 -2.94 4.59
N ILE A 193 -18.75 -2.36 5.69
CA ILE A 193 -18.36 -2.72 7.05
C ILE A 193 -19.63 -2.99 7.86
N PHE A 194 -19.67 -4.16 8.50
CA PHE A 194 -20.76 -4.61 9.36
C PHE A 194 -20.27 -4.66 10.81
N ASP A 195 -20.79 -3.77 11.64
CA ASP A 195 -20.57 -3.71 13.10
C ASP A 195 -21.55 -4.70 13.76
N LEU A 196 -21.06 -5.90 14.07
CA LEU A 196 -21.88 -6.99 14.60
C LEU A 196 -22.31 -6.75 16.04
N GLN A 197 -21.69 -5.81 16.75
CA GLN A 197 -22.17 -5.39 18.05
C GLN A 197 -23.51 -4.65 17.92
N LYS A 198 -23.61 -3.70 17.00
CA LYS A 198 -24.88 -2.99 16.75
C LYS A 198 -25.92 -3.88 16.10
N MET A 199 -25.51 -4.79 15.22
CA MET A 199 -26.42 -5.64 14.46
C MET A 199 -26.92 -6.86 15.23
N ALA A 200 -26.07 -7.49 16.03
CA ALA A 200 -26.32 -8.79 16.65
C ALA A 200 -25.88 -8.90 18.12
N GLY A 201 -25.42 -7.80 18.74
CA GLY A 201 -24.92 -7.81 20.13
C GLY A 201 -23.57 -8.51 20.31
N LEU A 202 -22.88 -8.87 19.22
CA LEU A 202 -21.57 -9.51 19.26
C LEU A 202 -20.49 -8.46 19.54
N ASN A 203 -20.23 -8.22 20.83
CA ASN A 203 -19.30 -7.20 21.31
C ASN A 203 -17.94 -7.26 20.58
N GLY A 204 -17.46 -6.14 20.04
CA GLY A 204 -16.13 -6.02 19.43
C GLY A 204 -15.90 -6.83 18.15
N TRP A 205 -16.94 -7.39 17.53
CA TRP A 205 -16.85 -8.08 16.24
C TRP A 205 -17.33 -7.21 15.06
N SER A 206 -16.55 -7.16 13.98
CA SER A 206 -16.95 -6.56 12.71
C SER A 206 -16.61 -7.45 11.52
N VAL A 207 -17.32 -7.27 10.41
CA VAL A 207 -17.01 -7.92 9.13
C VAL A 207 -16.71 -6.86 8.10
N HIS A 208 -15.62 -7.03 7.39
CA HIS A 208 -15.09 -6.08 6.41
C HIS A 208 -15.11 -6.75 5.04
N THR A 209 -15.73 -6.06 4.08
CA THR A 209 -15.82 -6.51 2.69
C THR A 209 -15.34 -5.41 1.77
N LEU A 210 -14.47 -5.77 0.82
CA LEU A 210 -14.00 -4.89 -0.25
C LEU A 210 -14.03 -5.66 -1.56
N VAL A 211 -14.80 -5.13 -2.51
CA VAL A 211 -14.86 -5.60 -3.89
C VAL A 211 -14.47 -4.45 -4.79
N MET A 212 -13.73 -4.74 -5.84
CA MET A 212 -13.38 -3.72 -6.82
C MET A 212 -13.52 -4.19 -8.25
N GLU A 213 -13.64 -3.23 -9.15
CA GLU A 213 -13.42 -3.40 -10.57
C GLU A 213 -12.11 -2.69 -10.92
N ARG A 214 -11.33 -3.27 -11.82
CA ARG A 214 -10.15 -2.62 -12.42
C ARG A 214 -10.18 -2.80 -13.92
N ALA A 215 -10.01 -1.70 -14.65
CA ALA A 215 -9.89 -1.73 -16.10
C ALA A 215 -8.93 -0.68 -16.66
N GLY A 216 -8.28 -1.03 -17.76
CA GLY A 216 -7.49 -0.12 -18.59
C GLY A 216 -6.30 -0.79 -19.25
N LYS A 217 -5.32 0.04 -19.58
CA LYS A 217 -4.02 -0.38 -20.11
C LYS A 217 -2.94 0.52 -19.50
N ALA A 218 -2.07 -0.09 -18.70
CA ALA A 218 -0.91 0.55 -18.11
C ALA A 218 0.08 1.15 -19.12
N ILE A 219 0.85 2.13 -18.68
CA ILE A 219 1.94 2.74 -19.45
C ILE A 219 3.24 1.92 -19.40
N GLN A 220 3.51 1.21 -18.30
CA GLN A 220 4.83 0.64 -18.00
C GLN A 220 5.37 -0.32 -19.09
N ASN A 221 4.66 -1.42 -19.39
CA ASN A 221 5.22 -2.47 -20.25
C ASN A 221 5.31 -2.04 -21.73
N GLY A 222 4.22 -1.50 -22.28
CA GLY A 222 4.11 -1.26 -23.72
C GLY A 222 4.77 0.04 -24.20
N ARG A 223 4.80 1.07 -23.35
CA ARG A 223 5.30 2.39 -23.72
C ARG A 223 6.64 2.69 -23.09
N VAL A 224 6.82 2.39 -21.81
CA VAL A 224 8.08 2.71 -21.09
C VAL A 224 9.11 1.60 -21.25
N GLY A 225 8.67 0.35 -21.39
CA GLY A 225 9.55 -0.83 -21.38
C GLY A 225 9.94 -1.28 -19.98
N GLU A 226 9.10 -0.95 -19.00
CA GLU A 226 9.28 -1.28 -17.59
C GLU A 226 8.34 -2.43 -17.21
N TYR A 227 8.87 -3.50 -16.61
CA TYR A 227 8.13 -4.74 -16.32
C TYR A 227 8.09 -5.11 -14.85
N TYR A 228 8.90 -4.45 -14.03
CA TYR A 228 9.09 -4.67 -12.60
C TYR A 228 8.43 -3.60 -11.74
N VAL A 229 8.47 -2.35 -12.20
CA VAL A 229 7.88 -1.22 -11.48
C VAL A 229 6.53 -0.88 -12.09
N ALA A 230 5.46 -0.99 -11.29
CA ALA A 230 4.14 -0.53 -11.69
C ALA A 230 4.12 1.00 -11.64
N LEU A 231 4.20 1.64 -12.81
CA LEU A 231 4.16 3.10 -12.93
C LEU A 231 2.76 3.69 -12.72
N GLN A 232 1.72 2.85 -12.78
CA GLN A 232 0.34 3.17 -12.42
C GLN A 232 -0.16 2.10 -11.44
N GLU A 233 -0.28 2.42 -10.14
CA GLU A 233 -0.58 1.43 -9.07
C GLU A 233 -1.91 0.70 -9.26
N VAL A 234 -2.91 1.37 -9.83
CA VAL A 234 -4.19 0.75 -10.16
C VAL A 234 -4.01 -0.45 -11.08
N TYR A 235 -3.05 -0.39 -12.00
CA TYR A 235 -2.79 -1.44 -12.97
C TYR A 235 -1.53 -2.20 -12.60
N SER A 236 -1.64 -2.91 -11.48
CA SER A 236 -0.63 -3.80 -10.94
C SER A 236 -0.90 -5.26 -11.35
N LEU A 237 -0.50 -6.19 -10.48
CA LEU A 237 -0.32 -7.62 -10.73
C LEU A 237 -1.58 -8.40 -11.12
N SER A 238 -2.79 -7.86 -10.90
CA SER A 238 -4.06 -8.55 -11.25
C SER A 238 -4.66 -8.11 -12.60
N GLY A 239 -4.17 -7.03 -13.22
CA GLY A 239 -4.67 -6.54 -14.51
C GLY A 239 -6.17 -6.16 -14.52
N ASN A 240 -6.85 -6.45 -15.64
CA ASN A 240 -8.27 -6.14 -15.83
C ASN A 240 -9.17 -7.19 -15.17
N VAL A 241 -10.01 -6.78 -14.22
CA VAL A 241 -10.93 -7.68 -13.51
C VAL A 241 -12.24 -6.95 -13.22
N ALA A 242 -13.35 -7.49 -13.71
CA ALA A 242 -14.68 -6.88 -13.56
C ALA A 242 -15.20 -6.86 -12.11
N ALA A 243 -14.87 -7.89 -11.33
CA ALA A 243 -15.20 -7.99 -9.92
C ALA A 243 -14.11 -8.79 -9.20
N HIS A 244 -13.23 -8.08 -8.51
CA HIS A 244 -12.15 -8.62 -7.70
C HIS A 244 -12.56 -8.57 -6.23
N LEU A 245 -12.69 -9.72 -5.58
CA LEU A 245 -12.81 -9.78 -4.13
C LEU A 245 -11.43 -9.52 -3.53
N VAL A 246 -11.33 -8.54 -2.64
CA VAL A 246 -10.05 -8.14 -2.05
C VAL A 246 -10.02 -8.43 -0.58
N ASP A 247 -11.05 -7.96 0.12
CA ASP A 247 -11.21 -8.22 1.54
C ASP A 247 -12.57 -8.87 1.78
N PHE A 248 -12.54 -9.92 2.58
CA PHE A 248 -13.68 -10.52 3.23
C PHE A 248 -13.19 -11.19 4.51
N TYR A 249 -13.13 -10.41 5.59
CA TYR A 249 -12.60 -10.88 6.86
C TYR A 249 -13.43 -10.43 8.04
N ALA A 250 -13.35 -11.22 9.12
CA ALA A 250 -13.89 -10.85 10.41
C ALA A 250 -12.78 -10.25 11.26
N GLU A 251 -13.09 -9.16 11.95
CA GLU A 251 -12.23 -8.46 12.90
C GLU A 251 -12.80 -8.60 14.30
N LYS A 252 -11.92 -8.83 15.26
CA LYS A 252 -12.25 -8.94 16.68
C LYS A 252 -11.32 -8.06 17.50
N LYS A 253 -11.87 -6.96 18.00
CA LYS A 253 -11.21 -6.11 18.99
C LYS A 253 -11.49 -6.61 20.41
N MET A 254 -10.44 -6.65 21.21
CA MET A 254 -10.45 -7.17 22.57
C MET A 254 -9.63 -6.28 23.49
N MET A 255 -9.84 -6.44 24.80
CA MET A 255 -9.09 -5.74 25.84
C MET A 255 -9.13 -4.22 25.64
N GLN A 256 -10.33 -3.60 25.54
CA GLN A 256 -10.44 -2.16 25.30
C GLN A 256 -9.63 -1.74 24.08
N ASN A 257 -9.76 -2.48 22.98
CA ASN A 257 -8.97 -2.31 21.77
C ASN A 257 -7.46 -2.40 22.01
N ARG A 258 -6.91 -3.21 22.90
CA ARG A 258 -5.43 -3.38 22.97
C ARG A 258 -4.94 -4.50 22.06
N LEU A 259 -5.86 -5.37 21.69
CA LEU A 259 -5.64 -6.54 20.85
C LEU A 259 -6.66 -6.54 19.72
N ASP A 260 -6.16 -6.67 18.49
CA ASP A 260 -6.96 -6.84 17.28
C ASP A 260 -6.59 -8.16 16.62
N LEU A 261 -7.61 -8.95 16.31
CA LEU A 261 -7.50 -10.20 15.57
C LEU A 261 -8.33 -10.08 14.30
N ILE A 262 -7.69 -10.24 13.14
CA ILE A 262 -8.37 -10.36 11.86
C ILE A 262 -8.14 -11.75 11.29
N PHE A 263 -9.17 -12.32 10.66
CA PHE A 263 -9.08 -13.58 9.95
C PHE A 263 -10.09 -13.63 8.80
N GLY A 264 -9.64 -14.10 7.63
CA GLY A 264 -10.49 -14.28 6.46
C GLY A 264 -9.69 -14.19 5.18
N ARG A 265 -10.31 -13.65 4.14
CA ARG A 265 -9.66 -13.33 2.87
C ARG A 265 -9.21 -11.87 2.89
N MET A 266 -7.92 -11.63 2.71
CA MET A 266 -7.35 -10.28 2.68
C MET A 266 -6.00 -10.28 1.96
N SER A 267 -5.55 -9.10 1.57
CA SER A 267 -4.17 -8.89 1.11
C SER A 267 -3.22 -8.73 2.31
N LEU A 268 -2.00 -9.27 2.22
CA LEU A 268 -0.97 -9.09 3.23
C LEU A 268 -0.44 -7.64 3.22
N THR A 269 -0.27 -7.03 2.05
CA THR A 269 0.20 -5.63 1.90
C THR A 269 -0.82 -4.58 2.29
N HIS A 270 -2.05 -4.99 2.64
CA HIS A 270 -2.93 -4.11 3.41
C HIS A 270 -2.40 -3.93 4.82
N VAL A 271 -1.77 -4.98 5.37
CA VAL A 271 -1.53 -5.15 6.81
C VAL A 271 -0.13 -4.82 7.26
N PHE A 272 0.85 -5.14 6.43
CA PHE A 272 2.28 -5.07 6.71
C PHE A 272 3.00 -4.24 5.65
N ALA A 273 4.13 -3.64 6.04
CA ALA A 273 4.96 -2.78 5.20
C ALA A 273 4.15 -1.64 4.55
N THR A 274 3.34 -0.97 5.36
CA THR A 274 2.49 0.14 4.94
C THR A 274 2.86 1.41 5.66
N SER A 275 2.73 2.53 4.95
CA SER A 275 2.81 3.87 5.53
C SER A 275 1.62 4.72 5.05
N PRO A 276 1.10 5.63 5.90
CA PRO A 276 -0.01 6.51 5.55
C PRO A 276 0.25 7.40 4.33
N LEU A 277 1.52 7.61 3.98
CA LEU A 277 1.93 8.55 2.94
C LEU A 277 2.17 7.87 1.59
N LEU A 278 2.45 6.56 1.56
CA LEU A 278 2.84 5.85 0.33
C LEU A 278 1.81 5.95 -0.79
N CYS A 279 0.51 5.92 -0.47
CA CYS A 279 -0.55 6.03 -1.47
C CYS A 279 -0.81 7.44 -2.00
N SER A 280 -0.17 8.46 -1.41
CA SER A 280 -0.11 9.79 -2.04
C SER A 280 0.67 9.72 -3.35
N PHE A 281 1.60 8.78 -3.46
CA PHE A 281 2.35 8.47 -4.67
C PHE A 281 1.64 7.37 -5.47
N MET A 282 1.66 7.47 -6.79
CA MET A 282 1.09 6.50 -7.72
C MET A 282 1.98 5.28 -7.93
N VAL A 283 3.30 5.35 -7.74
CA VAL A 283 4.19 4.18 -7.94
C VAL A 283 4.22 3.28 -6.69
N THR A 284 4.38 3.90 -5.52
CA THR A 284 4.70 3.19 -4.26
C THR A 284 3.47 2.87 -3.41
N CYS A 285 2.25 3.20 -3.84
CA CYS A 285 1.03 2.95 -3.06
C CYS A 285 0.92 1.49 -2.54
N SER A 286 0.30 1.37 -1.36
CA SER A 286 0.12 0.20 -0.49
C SER A 286 1.40 -0.24 0.22
N ALA A 287 2.42 -0.64 -0.51
CA ALA A 287 3.67 -1.15 0.04
C ALA A 287 4.83 -0.92 -0.94
N PRO A 288 6.09 -0.97 -0.48
CA PRO A 288 7.26 -0.88 -1.35
C PRO A 288 7.23 -1.91 -2.49
N VAL A 289 7.54 -1.46 -3.71
CA VAL A 289 7.48 -2.27 -4.95
C VAL A 289 8.31 -3.55 -4.87
N GLY A 290 9.48 -3.53 -4.23
CA GLY A 290 10.34 -4.70 -4.05
C GLY A 290 9.63 -5.84 -3.30
N LEU A 291 8.81 -5.52 -2.30
CA LEU A 291 7.97 -6.51 -1.62
C LEU A 291 6.82 -6.95 -2.50
N LYS A 292 6.17 -6.01 -3.22
CA LYS A 292 5.01 -6.29 -4.07
C LYS A 292 5.29 -7.33 -5.16
N GLN A 293 6.54 -7.47 -5.61
CA GLN A 293 6.87 -8.49 -6.59
C GLN A 293 6.83 -9.91 -6.05
N ASN A 294 6.99 -10.11 -4.74
CA ASN A 294 7.06 -11.44 -4.16
C ASN A 294 5.65 -12.01 -3.90
N PRO A 295 5.28 -13.19 -4.44
CA PRO A 295 4.01 -13.84 -4.15
C PRO A 295 3.74 -14.05 -2.66
N ALA A 296 4.80 -14.16 -1.86
CA ALA A 296 4.75 -14.23 -0.39
C ALA A 296 4.10 -13.01 0.26
N MET A 297 4.24 -11.83 -0.36
CA MET A 297 3.64 -10.58 0.09
C MET A 297 2.39 -10.36 -0.76
N SER A 298 1.33 -11.12 -0.49
CA SER A 298 0.06 -11.01 -1.22
C SER A 298 -0.36 -9.55 -1.38
N VAL A 299 -0.32 -9.02 -2.61
CA VAL A 299 -0.44 -7.59 -2.89
C VAL A 299 -1.86 -7.19 -3.18
N TYR A 300 -2.30 -6.01 -2.70
CA TYR A 300 -3.56 -5.43 -3.10
C TYR A 300 -3.66 -5.34 -4.64
N PRO A 301 -4.67 -5.97 -5.27
CA PRO A 301 -5.94 -6.40 -4.70
C PRO A 301 -6.09 -7.92 -4.44
N LYS A 302 -5.03 -8.71 -4.58
CA LYS A 302 -5.06 -10.16 -4.41
C LYS A 302 -5.50 -10.55 -2.99
N ALA A 303 -6.63 -11.24 -2.90
CA ALA A 303 -7.14 -11.82 -1.66
C ALA A 303 -6.57 -13.22 -1.43
N THR A 304 -6.06 -13.46 -0.24
CA THR A 304 -5.56 -14.75 0.22
C THR A 304 -6.14 -15.09 1.58
N TRP A 305 -6.25 -16.37 1.91
CA TRP A 305 -6.60 -16.76 3.27
C TRP A 305 -5.49 -16.35 4.23
N GLY A 306 -5.85 -15.70 5.32
CA GLY A 306 -4.88 -15.36 6.34
C GLY A 306 -5.50 -14.72 7.55
N GLY A 307 -4.63 -14.39 8.49
CA GLY A 307 -4.99 -13.63 9.67
C GLY A 307 -3.80 -12.90 10.24
N ARG A 308 -4.11 -11.87 11.03
CA ARG A 308 -3.15 -11.08 11.79
C ARG A 308 -3.64 -10.97 13.22
N LEU A 309 -2.70 -11.08 14.15
CA LEU A 309 -2.85 -10.59 15.51
C LEU A 309 -2.01 -9.33 15.68
N ARG A 310 -2.63 -8.22 16.06
CA ARG A 310 -1.98 -6.94 16.37
C ARG A 310 -2.18 -6.60 17.84
N PHE A 311 -1.09 -6.23 18.50
CA PHE A 311 -1.05 -5.94 19.93
C PHE A 311 -0.34 -4.61 20.18
N ARG A 312 -0.94 -3.74 20.99
CA ARG A 312 -0.34 -2.45 21.40
C ARG A 312 0.07 -2.47 22.87
N PRO A 313 1.33 -2.83 23.19
CA PRO A 313 1.78 -2.85 24.59
C PRO A 313 1.81 -1.46 25.22
N THR A 314 2.09 -0.42 24.43
CA THR A 314 2.17 0.98 24.88
C THR A 314 1.45 1.88 23.87
N ARG A 315 1.33 3.20 24.14
CA ARG A 315 0.60 4.14 23.27
C ARG A 315 1.27 4.31 21.91
N ASP A 316 2.60 4.35 21.90
CA ASP A 316 3.43 4.61 20.73
C ASP A 316 4.01 3.34 20.10
N THR A 317 3.69 2.14 20.58
CA THR A 317 4.25 0.91 19.99
C THR A 317 3.18 -0.11 19.64
N ALA A 318 3.33 -0.74 18.48
CA ALA A 318 2.57 -1.92 18.10
C ALA A 318 3.49 -3.06 17.69
N VAL A 319 3.07 -4.29 17.98
CA VAL A 319 3.65 -5.51 17.41
C VAL A 319 2.53 -6.25 16.71
N GLN A 320 2.79 -6.71 15.50
CA GLN A 320 1.86 -7.56 14.78
C GLN A 320 2.56 -8.76 14.16
N VAL A 321 1.82 -9.88 14.14
CA VAL A 321 2.22 -11.13 13.52
C VAL A 321 1.09 -11.64 12.66
N GLY A 322 1.42 -12.33 11.57
CA GLY A 322 0.43 -12.88 10.68
C GLY A 322 0.81 -14.21 10.08
N ALA A 323 -0.17 -14.84 9.44
CA ALA A 323 0.00 -16.07 8.68
C ALA A 323 -0.93 -16.01 7.47
N TYR A 324 -0.36 -16.10 6.27
CA TYR A 324 -1.08 -15.92 5.01
C TYR A 324 -0.74 -17.03 4.02
N SER A 325 -1.76 -17.63 3.41
CA SER A 325 -1.59 -18.62 2.34
C SER A 325 -0.90 -17.96 1.14
N VAL A 326 0.15 -18.60 0.62
CA VAL A 326 0.87 -18.12 -0.54
C VAL A 326 0.40 -18.89 -1.77
N SER A 327 0.18 -18.17 -2.86
CA SER A 327 -0.09 -18.73 -4.18
C SER A 327 0.52 -17.84 -5.25
N ALA A 328 0.76 -18.38 -6.45
CA ALA A 328 1.32 -17.62 -7.57
C ALA A 328 0.47 -16.37 -7.86
N LEU A 329 1.09 -15.21 -8.12
CA LEU A 329 0.39 -13.93 -8.31
C LEU A 329 -0.65 -13.97 -9.44
N THR A 330 -0.44 -14.79 -10.46
CA THR A 330 -1.36 -14.98 -11.59
C THR A 330 -2.51 -15.95 -11.32
N ASP A 331 -2.46 -16.68 -10.20
CA ASP A 331 -3.53 -17.61 -9.82
C ASP A 331 -4.67 -16.89 -9.08
N ASN A 332 -5.91 -17.30 -9.35
CA ASN A 332 -7.14 -16.70 -8.83
C ASN A 332 -7.12 -15.14 -8.85
N PRO A 333 -6.89 -14.51 -10.02
CA PRO A 333 -6.77 -13.05 -10.12
C PRO A 333 -8.08 -12.30 -9.83
N SER A 334 -9.19 -13.00 -9.58
CA SER A 334 -10.47 -12.39 -9.17
C SER A 334 -10.72 -12.47 -7.67
N GLY A 335 -9.92 -13.24 -6.92
CA GLY A 335 -10.08 -13.41 -5.47
C GLY A 335 -11.26 -14.28 -5.03
N TRP A 336 -12.09 -14.80 -5.96
CA TRP A 336 -13.33 -15.53 -5.64
C TRP A 336 -13.19 -17.05 -5.47
N SER A 337 -12.01 -17.63 -5.68
CA SER A 337 -11.78 -19.05 -5.33
C SER A 337 -11.99 -19.28 -3.82
N TRP A 338 -12.64 -20.39 -3.48
CA TRP A 338 -12.89 -20.82 -2.10
C TRP A 338 -12.37 -22.24 -1.90
N GLY A 339 -11.12 -22.37 -1.47
CA GLY A 339 -10.49 -23.66 -1.19
C GLY A 339 -9.96 -24.41 -2.41
N ALA A 340 -10.05 -23.83 -3.61
CA ALA A 340 -9.50 -24.38 -4.85
C ALA A 340 -8.22 -23.65 -5.29
N GLU A 341 -7.68 -22.74 -4.47
CA GLU A 341 -6.41 -22.06 -4.74
C GLU A 341 -5.23 -23.03 -4.69
N ASN A 342 -4.29 -22.85 -5.62
CA ASN A 342 -3.07 -23.62 -5.63
C ASN A 342 -2.08 -23.04 -4.59
N THR A 343 -2.30 -23.38 -3.33
CA THR A 343 -1.49 -22.89 -2.21
C THR A 343 -0.14 -23.60 -2.21
N THR A 344 0.92 -22.80 -2.23
CA THR A 344 2.30 -23.29 -2.33
C THR A 344 3.04 -23.28 -0.99
N GLY A 345 2.54 -22.51 -0.03
CA GLY A 345 3.13 -22.35 1.29
C GLY A 345 2.40 -21.30 2.12
N LEU A 346 3.11 -20.81 3.12
CA LEU A 346 2.64 -19.86 4.12
C LEU A 346 3.68 -18.76 4.31
N SER A 347 3.23 -17.51 4.26
CA SER A 347 3.99 -16.31 4.59
C SER A 347 3.73 -15.93 6.04
N LEU A 348 4.80 -15.75 6.80
CA LEU A 348 4.81 -15.51 8.24
C LEU A 348 5.46 -14.15 8.54
N PRO A 349 4.74 -13.04 8.37
CA PRO A 349 5.23 -11.71 8.72
C PRO A 349 5.20 -11.43 10.23
N ILE A 350 6.20 -10.70 10.69
CA ILE A 350 6.25 -10.02 11.98
C ILE A 350 6.69 -8.58 11.76
N GLU A 351 6.05 -7.65 12.45
CA GLU A 351 6.36 -6.23 12.33
C GLU A 351 6.21 -5.52 13.67
N PHE A 352 7.14 -4.59 13.89
CA PHE A 352 7.12 -3.66 15.00
C PHE A 352 6.98 -2.25 14.46
N THR A 353 6.05 -1.50 15.05
CA THR A 353 5.76 -0.11 14.70
C THR A 353 5.99 0.77 15.91
N TRP A 354 6.73 1.86 15.74
CA TRP A 354 6.95 2.91 16.73
C TRP A 354 6.45 4.25 16.21
N GLN A 355 5.56 4.90 16.96
CA GLN A 355 4.83 6.10 16.58
C GLN A 355 4.98 7.22 17.62
N PRO A 356 6.19 7.80 17.78
CA PRO A 356 6.44 8.83 18.78
C PRO A 356 5.94 10.21 18.33
N PHE A 357 5.84 11.15 19.27
CA PHE A 357 5.74 12.58 18.98
C PHE A 357 7.09 13.25 19.28
N LEU A 358 7.88 13.52 18.24
CA LEU A 358 9.21 14.11 18.38
C LEU A 358 9.16 15.65 18.39
N THR A 359 10.23 16.28 18.88
CA THR A 359 10.46 17.74 18.91
C THR A 359 9.52 18.57 19.81
N ARG A 360 9.92 19.84 20.09
CA ARG A 360 9.13 20.78 20.92
C ARG A 360 7.71 21.01 20.38
N ASN A 361 7.51 20.81 19.08
CA ASN A 361 6.26 21.03 18.37
C ASN A 361 5.40 19.75 18.25
N ARG A 362 5.81 18.65 18.92
CA ARG A 362 5.07 17.38 19.01
C ARG A 362 4.69 16.83 17.63
N LEU A 363 5.71 16.66 16.80
CA LEU A 363 5.63 16.24 15.42
C LEU A 363 5.56 14.69 15.38
N PRO A 364 4.49 14.08 14.86
CA PRO A 364 4.36 12.63 14.80
C PRO A 364 5.45 12.00 13.94
N GLY A 365 5.98 10.88 14.42
CA GLY A 365 6.80 9.95 13.67
C GLY A 365 6.07 8.62 13.48
N HIS A 366 6.47 7.86 12.48
CA HIS A 366 6.00 6.51 12.18
C HIS A 366 7.19 5.71 11.67
N TYR A 367 7.65 4.76 12.47
CA TYR A 367 8.85 3.96 12.21
C TYR A 367 8.47 2.49 12.25
N VAL A 368 8.72 1.78 11.17
CA VAL A 368 8.34 0.39 10.99
C VAL A 368 9.58 -0.43 10.72
N ILE A 369 9.69 -1.58 11.38
CA ILE A 369 10.64 -2.63 11.04
C ILE A 369 9.89 -3.95 10.98
N GLY A 370 10.11 -4.71 9.92
CA GLY A 370 9.48 -6.01 9.80
C GLY A 370 10.29 -7.02 9.01
N TYR A 371 9.85 -8.25 9.16
CA TYR A 371 10.45 -9.43 8.56
C TYR A 371 9.33 -10.41 8.19
N ALA A 372 9.48 -11.11 7.07
CA ALA A 372 8.58 -12.18 6.70
C ALA A 372 9.37 -13.39 6.19
N HIS A 373 8.97 -14.57 6.67
CA HIS A 373 9.47 -15.85 6.19
C HIS A 373 8.38 -16.54 5.35
N ASP A 374 8.69 -16.87 4.10
CA ASP A 374 7.84 -17.67 3.24
C ASP A 374 8.33 -19.11 3.17
N THR A 375 7.46 -20.04 3.53
CA THR A 375 7.72 -21.47 3.48
C THR A 375 7.63 -22.06 2.06
N THR A 376 7.12 -21.30 1.08
CA THR A 376 7.06 -21.68 -0.33
C THR A 376 8.46 -21.87 -0.91
N ARG A 377 8.65 -22.95 -1.66
CA ARG A 377 9.89 -23.25 -2.38
C ARG A 377 9.87 -22.73 -3.81
N TYR A 378 10.66 -21.70 -4.08
CA TYR A 378 10.82 -21.10 -5.41
C TYR A 378 12.02 -21.67 -6.14
N ALA A 379 11.96 -21.71 -7.47
CA ALA A 379 13.12 -22.01 -8.30
C ALA A 379 14.18 -20.90 -8.23
N ASP A 380 15.47 -21.27 -8.28
CA ASP A 380 16.59 -20.33 -8.31
C ASP A 380 16.54 -19.47 -9.58
N LYS A 381 16.68 -18.15 -9.42
CA LYS A 381 16.71 -17.18 -10.53
C LYS A 381 17.91 -17.37 -11.47
N ILE A 382 18.91 -18.18 -11.12
CA ILE A 382 20.02 -18.53 -12.02
C ILE A 382 19.60 -19.24 -13.30
N SER A 383 18.46 -19.93 -13.28
CA SER A 383 17.95 -20.65 -14.46
C SER A 383 16.84 -19.88 -15.19
N SER A 384 16.51 -18.66 -14.74
CA SER A 384 15.31 -17.93 -15.17
C SER A 384 15.25 -17.57 -16.65
N VAL A 385 16.40 -17.28 -17.29
CA VAL A 385 16.44 -16.94 -18.73
C VAL A 385 16.75 -18.13 -19.63
N TYR A 386 16.94 -19.33 -19.07
CA TYR A 386 17.25 -20.52 -19.85
C TYR A 386 15.96 -21.21 -20.33
N PRO A 387 15.97 -21.84 -21.52
CA PRO A 387 14.89 -22.74 -21.91
C PRO A 387 14.70 -23.84 -20.86
N LYS A 388 13.45 -24.17 -20.50
CA LYS A 388 13.12 -25.11 -19.41
C LYS A 388 13.94 -26.41 -19.44
N LYS A 389 14.12 -27.01 -20.63
CA LYS A 389 14.91 -28.24 -20.81
C LYS A 389 16.37 -28.10 -20.37
N LEU A 390 16.97 -26.92 -20.56
CA LEU A 390 18.34 -26.61 -20.15
C LEU A 390 18.37 -26.16 -18.68
N ALA A 391 17.37 -25.40 -18.24
CA ALA A 391 17.21 -24.95 -16.85
C ALA A 391 17.24 -26.11 -15.85
N ASP A 392 16.58 -27.23 -16.17
CA ASP A 392 16.49 -28.42 -15.32
C ASP A 392 17.84 -29.17 -15.15
N HIS A 393 18.81 -28.92 -16.02
CA HIS A 393 20.13 -29.59 -16.01
C HIS A 393 21.27 -28.67 -15.53
N LEU A 394 20.98 -27.42 -15.18
CA LEU A 394 21.98 -26.49 -14.65
C LEU A 394 22.42 -26.91 -13.25
N GLN A 395 23.73 -27.13 -13.08
CA GLN A 395 24.29 -27.42 -11.76
C GLN A 395 24.23 -26.17 -10.87
N GLY A 396 23.94 -26.37 -9.58
CA GLY A 396 23.89 -25.28 -8.60
C GLY A 396 22.54 -24.56 -8.51
N THR A 397 21.52 -24.99 -9.24
CA THR A 397 20.13 -24.56 -8.98
C THR A 397 19.65 -25.17 -7.67
N ARG A 398 19.17 -24.33 -6.74
CA ARG A 398 18.56 -24.80 -5.49
C ARG A 398 17.22 -24.11 -5.28
N SER A 399 16.20 -24.90 -4.96
CA SER A 399 14.95 -24.31 -4.52
C SER A 399 15.06 -23.85 -3.06
N ALA A 400 14.64 -22.62 -2.80
CA ALA A 400 14.75 -21.97 -1.50
C ALA A 400 13.44 -21.29 -1.08
N PRO A 401 13.21 -21.18 0.24
CA PRO A 401 12.24 -20.23 0.78
C PRO A 401 12.62 -18.78 0.45
N ALA A 402 11.68 -17.86 0.64
CA ALA A 402 11.93 -16.43 0.52
C ALA A 402 11.91 -15.77 1.90
N ASP A 403 12.93 -14.96 2.18
CA ASP A 403 12.98 -14.10 3.36
C ASP A 403 12.92 -12.65 2.89
N MET A 404 12.17 -11.83 3.63
CA MET A 404 11.97 -10.42 3.31
C MET A 404 12.14 -9.59 4.56
N MET A 405 12.75 -8.43 4.42
CA MET A 405 12.96 -7.45 5.48
C MET A 405 12.56 -6.08 4.97
N TRP A 406 11.98 -5.26 5.83
CA TRP A 406 11.67 -3.88 5.52
C TRP A 406 11.87 -2.97 6.72
N VAL A 407 12.25 -1.73 6.41
CA VAL A 407 12.33 -0.61 7.34
C VAL A 407 11.68 0.59 6.67
N GLU A 408 10.77 1.26 7.36
CA GLU A 408 10.09 2.46 6.89
C GLU A 408 10.13 3.53 7.99
N ALA A 409 10.26 4.79 7.59
CA ALA A 409 10.34 5.91 8.50
C ALA A 409 9.66 7.13 7.89
N ASP A 410 8.62 7.62 8.54
CA ASP A 410 7.95 8.88 8.24
C ASP A 410 8.09 9.81 9.44
N GLN A 411 8.60 11.02 9.22
CA GLN A 411 8.75 12.02 10.27
C GLN A 411 8.13 13.34 9.84
N MET A 412 7.14 13.82 10.60
CA MET A 412 6.62 15.16 10.41
C MET A 412 7.70 16.19 10.74
N MET A 413 7.90 17.17 9.85
CA MET A 413 8.87 18.26 9.99
C MET A 413 8.23 19.57 10.41
N TYR A 414 6.97 19.79 10.03
CA TYR A 414 6.18 20.96 10.44
C TYR A 414 4.71 20.59 10.51
N ARG A 415 3.95 21.35 11.31
CA ARG A 415 2.51 21.19 11.50
C ARG A 415 1.80 22.52 11.22
N LEU A 416 0.72 22.48 10.45
CA LEU A 416 -0.09 23.67 10.13
C LEU A 416 -1.19 23.93 11.18
N GLY A 417 -1.51 22.95 12.02
CA GLY A 417 -2.44 23.07 13.15
C GLY A 417 -3.53 22.00 13.13
N GLY A 418 -4.35 21.99 14.17
CA GLY A 418 -5.44 21.02 14.31
C GLY A 418 -5.01 19.65 14.86
N ARG A 419 -6.00 18.75 14.98
CA ARG A 419 -5.83 17.39 15.50
C ARG A 419 -5.41 16.39 14.43
N ASN A 420 -5.51 16.74 13.15
CA ASN A 420 -5.17 15.86 12.05
C ASN A 420 -3.65 15.71 11.92
N MET A 421 -3.14 14.49 12.03
CA MET A 421 -1.71 14.23 11.92
C MET A 421 -1.20 14.47 10.49
N MET A 422 -2.05 14.29 9.48
CA MET A 422 -1.70 14.58 8.08
C MET A 422 -1.71 16.08 7.73
N ALA A 423 -1.92 16.98 8.70
CA ALA A 423 -1.95 18.43 8.50
C ALA A 423 -0.55 19.07 8.66
N GLY A 424 0.40 18.64 7.83
CA GLY A 424 1.71 19.27 7.73
C GLY A 424 2.63 18.58 6.76
N GLY A 425 3.94 18.76 6.93
CA GLY A 425 4.93 18.20 6.03
C GLY A 425 5.70 17.07 6.67
N TYR A 426 5.99 16.05 5.87
CA TYR A 426 6.67 14.82 6.24
C TYR A 426 7.91 14.60 5.38
N LEU A 427 8.98 14.12 6.02
CA LEU A 427 10.03 13.38 5.33
C LEU A 427 9.75 11.90 5.47
N MET A 428 10.09 11.15 4.44
CA MET A 428 9.91 9.71 4.41
C MET A 428 11.11 9.01 3.79
N ALA A 429 11.40 7.83 4.29
CA ALA A 429 12.39 6.94 3.71
C ALA A 429 12.06 5.49 4.04
N GLY A 430 12.54 4.57 3.22
CA GLY A 430 12.44 3.16 3.52
C GLY A 430 13.44 2.32 2.73
N TYR A 431 13.67 1.12 3.23
CA TYR A 431 14.53 0.13 2.62
C TYR A 431 13.90 -1.25 2.73
N VAL A 432 14.03 -2.04 1.67
CA VAL A 432 13.57 -3.41 1.60
C VAL A 432 14.70 -4.29 1.09
N HIS A 433 14.81 -5.47 1.69
CA HIS A 433 15.66 -6.55 1.21
C HIS A 433 14.84 -7.83 1.06
N THR A 434 15.02 -8.55 -0.05
CA THR A 434 14.43 -9.86 -0.31
C THR A 434 15.53 -10.82 -0.75
N THR A 435 15.45 -12.09 -0.31
CA THR A 435 16.40 -13.15 -0.70
C THR A 435 16.67 -13.15 -2.21
N PRO A 436 17.90 -12.82 -2.65
CA PRO A 436 18.18 -12.62 -4.08
C PRO A 436 17.92 -13.86 -4.94
N HIS A 437 18.07 -15.07 -4.40
CA HIS A 437 17.92 -16.31 -5.16
C HIS A 437 16.53 -16.50 -5.79
N VAL A 438 15.49 -15.86 -5.26
CA VAL A 438 14.10 -16.13 -5.62
C VAL A 438 13.36 -14.89 -6.13
N ALA A 439 13.90 -13.69 -5.93
CA ALA A 439 13.29 -12.42 -6.31
C ALA A 439 13.89 -11.81 -7.59
N ASN A 440 13.09 -10.99 -8.29
CA ASN A 440 13.57 -10.19 -9.43
C ASN A 440 14.27 -8.92 -8.95
N ILE A 441 13.63 -8.17 -8.03
CA ILE A 441 14.25 -7.08 -7.27
C ILE A 441 14.67 -7.63 -5.91
N SER A 442 15.97 -7.56 -5.56
CA SER A 442 16.45 -7.95 -4.23
C SER A 442 16.42 -6.79 -3.25
N ASP A 443 16.68 -5.57 -3.73
CA ASP A 443 16.81 -4.40 -2.88
C ASP A 443 16.01 -3.23 -3.44
N GLN A 444 15.35 -2.51 -2.55
CA GLN A 444 14.73 -1.22 -2.86
C GLN A 444 15.10 -0.25 -1.75
N ALA A 445 15.49 0.98 -2.12
CA ALA A 445 15.54 2.10 -1.20
C ALA A 445 14.71 3.25 -1.75
N TYR A 446 14.01 3.96 -0.89
CA TYR A 446 13.27 5.16 -1.27
C TYR A 446 13.44 6.27 -0.24
N GLY A 447 13.28 7.50 -0.70
CA GLY A 447 13.39 8.69 0.13
C GLY A 447 12.69 9.88 -0.53
N GLY A 448 11.98 10.67 0.26
CA GLY A 448 11.15 11.73 -0.26
C GLY A 448 10.51 12.59 0.80
N PHE A 449 9.56 13.40 0.36
CA PHE A 449 8.76 14.25 1.23
C PHE A 449 7.34 14.40 0.71
N SER A 450 6.44 14.75 1.61
CA SER A 450 5.07 15.16 1.30
C SER A 450 4.70 16.34 2.18
N MET A 451 4.38 17.47 1.58
CA MET A 451 4.19 18.77 2.21
C MET A 451 2.79 19.29 1.96
N VAL A 452 2.06 19.62 3.02
CA VAL A 452 0.74 20.25 2.94
C VAL A 452 0.87 21.78 2.94
N GLY A 453 0.00 22.46 2.20
CA GLY A 453 -0.22 23.91 2.33
C GLY A 453 0.92 24.79 1.81
N MET A 454 1.61 24.35 0.75
CA MET A 454 2.72 25.11 0.16
C MET A 454 2.29 26.39 -0.56
N ILE A 455 1.06 26.43 -1.09
CA ILE A 455 0.51 27.59 -1.80
C ILE A 455 -0.41 28.38 -0.85
N PRO A 456 -0.18 29.70 -0.66
CA PRO A 456 -1.08 30.55 0.11
C PRO A 456 -2.52 30.45 -0.41
N GLY A 457 -3.48 30.22 0.49
CA GLY A 457 -4.90 30.04 0.15
C GLY A 457 -5.30 28.60 -0.20
N ARG A 458 -4.35 27.67 -0.37
CA ARG A 458 -4.59 26.24 -0.63
C ARG A 458 -4.01 25.39 0.50
N ILE A 459 -4.57 25.54 1.69
CA ILE A 459 -4.03 24.95 2.94
C ILE A 459 -4.24 23.44 3.09
N THR A 460 -5.03 22.81 2.22
CA THR A 460 -5.28 21.37 2.22
C THR A 460 -4.51 20.63 1.13
N ASP A 461 -4.05 21.36 0.10
CA ASP A 461 -3.31 20.80 -1.01
C ASP A 461 -1.97 20.20 -0.54
N ARG A 462 -1.53 19.16 -1.25
CA ARG A 462 -0.32 18.42 -0.93
C ARG A 462 0.65 18.44 -2.10
N PHE A 463 1.92 18.63 -1.84
CA PHE A 463 2.98 18.45 -2.81
C PHE A 463 3.97 17.43 -2.30
N GLY A 464 4.27 16.40 -3.09
CA GLY A 464 5.24 15.39 -2.70
C GLY A 464 6.22 15.07 -3.82
N VAL A 465 7.43 14.69 -3.41
CA VAL A 465 8.45 14.16 -4.30
C VAL A 465 9.05 12.91 -3.65
N LEU A 466 9.15 11.84 -4.41
CA LEU A 466 9.72 10.57 -3.97
C LEU A 466 10.75 10.10 -4.99
N TYR A 467 11.94 9.77 -4.50
CA TYR A 467 12.93 9.03 -5.26
C TYR A 467 12.94 7.58 -4.78
N SER A 468 12.90 6.63 -5.72
CA SER A 468 13.08 5.21 -5.44
C SER A 468 14.17 4.62 -6.31
N TRP A 469 15.00 3.77 -5.72
CA TRP A 469 16.02 2.96 -6.37
C TRP A 469 15.63 1.49 -6.23
N TYR A 470 15.77 0.75 -7.33
CA TYR A 470 15.51 -0.68 -7.41
C TYR A 470 16.76 -1.40 -7.90
N HIS A 471 17.16 -2.46 -7.19
CA HIS A 471 18.27 -3.31 -7.58
C HIS A 471 17.78 -4.70 -7.98
N VAL A 472 18.15 -5.11 -9.18
CA VAL A 472 17.88 -6.46 -9.67
C VAL A 472 18.73 -7.44 -8.88
N SER A 473 18.13 -8.57 -8.54
CA SER A 473 18.83 -9.68 -7.90
C SER A 473 20.10 -10.04 -8.67
N GLN A 474 21.22 -10.10 -7.93
CA GLN A 474 22.50 -10.57 -8.47
C GLN A 474 22.38 -11.94 -9.13
N ARG A 475 21.49 -12.80 -8.63
CA ARG A 475 21.33 -14.16 -9.15
C ARG A 475 20.63 -14.19 -10.50
N ARG A 476 19.68 -13.27 -10.71
CA ARG A 476 19.07 -13.04 -12.03
C ARG A 476 20.07 -12.40 -13.00
N ARG A 477 20.80 -11.37 -12.57
CA ARG A 477 21.83 -10.72 -13.39
C ARG A 477 22.88 -11.72 -13.89
N LEU A 478 23.36 -12.59 -12.99
CA LEU A 478 24.29 -13.65 -13.34
C LEU A 478 23.70 -14.66 -14.34
N SER A 479 22.41 -14.98 -14.23
CA SER A 479 21.69 -15.81 -15.21
C SER A 479 21.77 -15.20 -16.62
N GLN A 480 21.56 -13.89 -16.71
CA GLN A 480 21.59 -13.14 -17.96
C GLN A 480 23.00 -13.05 -18.55
N GLU A 481 24.01 -12.82 -17.71
CA GLU A 481 25.42 -12.80 -18.11
C GLU A 481 25.84 -14.14 -18.71
N LEU A 482 25.59 -15.24 -18.00
CA LEU A 482 25.92 -16.59 -18.47
C LEU A 482 25.15 -16.99 -19.73
N ALA A 483 23.88 -16.60 -19.85
CA ALA A 483 23.10 -16.85 -21.07
C ALA A 483 23.65 -16.06 -22.26
N GLN A 484 24.04 -14.80 -22.06
CA GLN A 484 24.63 -13.96 -23.11
C GLN A 484 26.01 -14.50 -23.54
N GLU A 485 26.85 -14.95 -22.60
CA GLU A 485 28.13 -15.61 -22.89
C GLU A 485 27.94 -16.91 -23.70
N ALA A 486 26.87 -17.66 -23.41
CA ALA A 486 26.49 -18.86 -24.14
C ALA A 486 25.80 -18.57 -25.50
N GLY A 487 25.64 -17.30 -25.90
CA GLY A 487 24.96 -16.90 -27.14
C GLY A 487 23.45 -17.17 -27.13
N LEU A 488 22.84 -17.33 -25.96
CA LEU A 488 21.40 -17.55 -25.81
C LEU A 488 20.64 -16.22 -25.75
N PRO A 489 19.42 -16.15 -26.30
CA PRO A 489 18.58 -14.97 -26.18
C PRO A 489 18.05 -14.81 -24.75
N LEU A 490 17.96 -13.56 -24.26
CA LEU A 490 17.45 -13.25 -22.91
C LEU A 490 15.91 -13.22 -22.82
N GLY A 491 15.21 -13.31 -23.95
CA GLY A 491 13.74 -13.18 -24.03
C GLY A 491 13.31 -11.86 -24.68
N SER A 492 12.03 -11.77 -25.04
CA SER A 492 11.49 -10.65 -25.82
C SER A 492 11.22 -9.37 -25.02
N SER A 493 11.09 -9.48 -23.69
CA SER A 493 10.87 -8.35 -22.77
C SER A 493 12.16 -7.87 -22.09
N ILE A 494 13.28 -8.56 -22.29
CA ILE A 494 14.57 -8.25 -21.68
C ILE A 494 15.49 -7.66 -22.76
N HIS A 495 15.69 -6.36 -22.71
CA HIS A 495 16.45 -5.63 -23.73
C HIS A 495 17.96 -5.66 -23.52
N GLY A 496 18.43 -6.23 -22.42
CA GLY A 496 19.84 -6.39 -22.05
C GLY A 496 19.99 -6.95 -20.64
N ILE A 497 21.23 -7.12 -20.17
CA ILE A 497 21.51 -7.50 -18.78
C ILE A 497 20.94 -6.42 -17.86
N GLN A 498 20.08 -6.84 -16.95
CA GLN A 498 19.36 -5.97 -16.02
C GLN A 498 20.20 -5.76 -14.75
N ASN A 499 20.21 -4.54 -14.22
CA ASN A 499 21.02 -4.16 -13.06
C ASN A 499 20.25 -3.33 -12.03
N ASN A 500 19.84 -2.12 -12.41
CA ASN A 500 19.08 -1.24 -11.54
C ASN A 500 18.19 -0.31 -12.36
N SER A 501 17.17 0.21 -11.68
CA SER A 501 16.33 1.28 -12.18
C SER A 501 16.07 2.28 -11.07
N HIS A 502 15.68 3.49 -11.47
CA HIS A 502 15.34 4.55 -10.52
C HIS A 502 14.12 5.30 -11.02
N ILE A 503 13.32 5.79 -10.08
CA ILE A 503 12.19 6.64 -10.40
C ILE A 503 12.17 7.86 -9.49
N ILE A 504 11.96 9.03 -10.10
CA ILE A 504 11.59 10.24 -9.40
C ILE A 504 10.12 10.49 -9.72
N GLU A 505 9.28 10.47 -8.69
CA GLU A 505 7.87 10.82 -8.79
C GLU A 505 7.62 12.14 -8.09
N ALA A 506 6.82 13.01 -8.68
CA ALA A 506 6.34 14.23 -8.06
C ALA A 506 4.84 14.38 -8.31
N TYR A 507 4.11 14.79 -7.28
CA TYR A 507 2.68 15.01 -7.37
C TYR A 507 2.26 16.32 -6.71
N TYR A 508 1.15 16.89 -7.17
CA TYR A 508 0.46 17.99 -6.48
C TYR A 508 -1.02 17.64 -6.29
N GLY A 509 -1.42 17.20 -5.10
CA GLY A 509 -2.81 16.84 -4.78
C GLY A 509 -3.64 18.08 -4.49
N ILE A 510 -4.66 18.32 -5.31
CA ILE A 510 -5.63 19.41 -5.23
C ILE A 510 -6.93 18.84 -4.66
N ASP A 511 -7.26 19.20 -3.42
CA ASP A 511 -8.60 18.95 -2.90
C ASP A 511 -9.55 19.94 -3.61
N ALA A 512 -10.12 19.50 -4.72
CA ALA A 512 -10.89 20.35 -5.62
C ALA A 512 -12.29 20.62 -5.07
N PHE A 513 -12.95 19.56 -4.59
CA PHE A 513 -14.27 19.58 -3.95
C PHE A 513 -14.34 18.48 -2.90
N PRO A 514 -15.31 18.53 -1.97
CA PRO A 514 -15.55 17.41 -1.06
C PRO A 514 -15.73 16.10 -1.84
N GLY A 515 -14.92 15.10 -1.51
CA GLY A 515 -14.87 13.81 -2.19
C GLY A 515 -14.12 13.80 -3.53
N ILE A 516 -13.60 14.92 -4.05
CA ILE A 516 -12.81 14.96 -5.30
C ILE A 516 -11.39 15.45 -5.03
N LEU A 517 -10.42 14.57 -5.28
CA LEU A 517 -9.00 14.87 -5.30
C LEU A 517 -8.48 14.79 -6.73
N ILE A 518 -7.88 15.87 -7.22
CA ILE A 518 -7.22 15.94 -8.53
C ILE A 518 -5.73 16.06 -8.29
N GLN A 519 -4.93 15.14 -8.81
CA GLN A 519 -3.51 15.09 -8.56
C GLN A 519 -2.75 15.03 -9.88
N PRO A 520 -2.30 16.17 -10.43
CA PRO A 520 -1.29 16.16 -11.48
C PRO A 520 -0.04 15.45 -11.00
N GLU A 521 0.55 14.68 -11.90
CA GLU A 521 1.66 13.80 -11.59
C GLU A 521 2.75 13.88 -12.65
N PHE A 522 3.98 13.76 -12.19
CA PHE A 522 5.18 13.69 -13.00
C PHE A 522 6.01 12.50 -12.55
N GLN A 523 6.53 11.73 -13.52
CA GLN A 523 7.46 10.65 -13.27
C GLN A 523 8.65 10.72 -14.22
N TYR A 524 9.85 10.52 -13.67
CA TYR A 524 11.07 10.35 -14.43
C TYR A 524 11.70 8.99 -14.12
N MET A 525 11.66 8.11 -15.11
CA MET A 525 12.17 6.74 -15.01
C MET A 525 13.57 6.66 -15.64
N ILE A 526 14.55 6.27 -14.84
CA ILE A 526 15.95 6.11 -15.22
C ILE A 526 16.23 4.62 -15.36
N HIS A 527 16.83 4.25 -16.49
CA HIS A 527 17.05 2.85 -16.90
C HIS A 527 15.76 2.00 -16.91
N PRO A 528 14.75 2.34 -17.74
CA PRO A 528 13.59 1.47 -17.91
C PRO A 528 13.97 0.02 -18.25
N GLY A 529 13.26 -0.93 -17.64
CA GLY A 529 13.55 -2.36 -17.75
C GLY A 529 14.85 -2.78 -17.06
N GLU A 530 15.37 -1.92 -16.18
CA GLU A 530 16.62 -2.07 -15.45
C GLU A 530 17.86 -2.19 -16.36
N THR A 531 17.77 -1.65 -17.57
CA THR A 531 18.86 -1.68 -18.56
C THR A 531 19.23 -0.28 -19.06
N HIS A 532 20.45 -0.14 -19.59
CA HIS A 532 20.88 1.06 -20.32
C HIS A 532 20.45 1.06 -21.81
N ARG A 533 19.59 0.12 -22.23
CA ARG A 533 19.20 -0.07 -23.63
C ARG A 533 17.95 0.70 -24.01
N ILE A 534 17.13 1.07 -23.02
CA ILE A 534 15.95 1.90 -23.19
C ILE A 534 16.28 3.33 -22.72
N PRO A 535 16.00 4.37 -23.52
CA PRO A 535 16.22 5.75 -23.07
C PRO A 535 15.37 6.10 -21.85
N ASN A 536 15.94 6.87 -20.92
CA ASN A 536 15.22 7.37 -19.74
C ASN A 536 13.90 8.04 -20.12
N ALA A 537 12.83 7.69 -19.41
CA ALA A 537 11.48 8.08 -19.77
C ALA A 537 10.96 9.22 -18.90
N VAL A 538 10.38 10.24 -19.56
CA VAL A 538 9.66 11.35 -18.90
C VAL A 538 8.18 11.14 -19.11
N MET A 539 7.43 11.08 -18.03
CA MET A 539 5.97 10.90 -18.06
C MET A 539 5.30 11.99 -17.24
N ALA A 540 4.11 12.37 -17.67
CA ALA A 540 3.25 13.28 -16.94
C ALA A 540 1.79 12.86 -17.11
N GLY A 541 0.97 13.17 -16.11
CA GLY A 541 -0.39 12.68 -16.06
C GLY A 541 -1.23 13.25 -14.95
N LEU A 542 -2.31 12.53 -14.65
CA LEU A 542 -3.33 12.93 -13.71
C LEU A 542 -3.87 11.69 -12.98
N LYS A 543 -3.83 11.73 -11.65
CA LYS A 543 -4.58 10.86 -10.75
C LYS A 543 -5.83 11.59 -10.29
N LEU A 544 -6.99 10.96 -10.43
CA LEU A 544 -8.29 11.47 -10.00
C LEU A 544 -8.90 10.49 -9.02
N ILE A 545 -9.27 10.97 -7.84
CA ILE A 545 -10.03 10.17 -6.86
C ILE A 545 -11.36 10.86 -6.59
N ALA A 546 -12.44 10.10 -6.71
CA ALA A 546 -13.80 10.56 -6.47
C ALA A 546 -14.50 9.61 -5.48
N ASN A 547 -14.87 10.12 -4.31
CA ASN A 547 -15.72 9.43 -3.34
C ASN A 547 -17.17 9.79 -3.63
N LEU A 548 -17.97 8.80 -3.96
CA LEU A 548 -19.37 8.97 -4.31
C LEU A 548 -20.25 8.98 -3.07
#